data_AF-A0A7V2EUL6-F1
#
_entry.id   AF-A0A7V2EUL6-F1
#
_cell.length_a   1.000
_cell.length_b   1.000
_cell.length_c   1.000
_cell.angle_alpha   90.00
_cell.angle_beta   90.00
_cell.angle_gamma   90.00
#
_symmetry.space_group_name_H-M   'P 1'
#
loop_
_entity.id
_entity.type
_entity.pdbx_description
1 polymer ?
#
loop_
_entity_poly.entity_id
_entity_poly.type
_entity_poly.pdbx_seq_one_letter_code
_entity_poly.pdbx_strand_id
1 'polypeptide(L)'
;MSYSFTEKKRIRKDFGKRAEVLPVPYLLTTQVKSYEGFLQQGVKQKERRNIGLHAALGSVFPIASHSGNAEIDYVDYHFGEPAFDVRECQIRGLTYSAPLRVKLRLVIYDKEAPAGSKVVKDIREQDVYMGEIPLQTESGTFVVNGTERVIVSQLHRSPGVFFDHDKGKTTTSKRMLFSARVIPYRGSWLDFEFDQKDLVYVRIDRRRKIPASILLRALGYNNEEMLDIFFEHDEFRIDGENLSLALVPERLKGTDAAFDIEVDGETIVKAGKRITAKHVRDLNNAKID
;
A
#
# COMPACT_ATOMS: atom_id res chain seq x y z
N MET A 1 -0.90 -15.01 47.20
CA MET A 1 -0.10 -15.66 46.14
C MET A 1 0.98 -16.50 46.78
N SER A 2 1.12 -17.75 46.36
CA SER A 2 2.19 -18.63 46.83
C SER A 2 3.50 -18.24 46.15
N TYR A 3 4.52 -17.85 46.91
CA TYR A 3 5.87 -17.62 46.37
C TYR A 3 6.47 -18.91 45.83
N SER A 4 7.17 -18.83 44.71
CA SER A 4 8.00 -19.91 44.18
C SER A 4 9.20 -20.20 45.09
N PHE A 5 9.84 -21.36 44.92
CA PHE A 5 11.00 -21.76 45.73
C PHE A 5 12.17 -20.77 45.63
N THR A 6 12.37 -20.14 44.47
CA THR A 6 13.43 -19.16 44.25
C THR A 6 13.10 -17.80 44.88
N GLU A 7 11.84 -17.35 44.80
CA GLU A 7 11.39 -16.10 45.43
C GLU A 7 11.47 -16.16 46.96
N LYS A 8 11.18 -17.33 47.56
CA LYS A 8 11.30 -17.54 49.02
C LYS A 8 12.71 -17.26 49.56
N LYS A 9 13.77 -17.44 48.74
CA LYS A 9 15.15 -17.16 49.16
C LYS A 9 15.44 -15.68 49.33
N ARG A 10 14.77 -14.79 48.55
CA ARG A 10 14.99 -13.34 48.60
C ARG A 10 13.76 -12.59 48.12
N ILE A 11 12.99 -12.05 49.06
CA ILE A 11 11.79 -11.26 48.78
C ILE A 11 12.20 -9.80 48.55
N ARG A 12 11.85 -9.23 47.39
CA ARG A 12 11.99 -7.80 47.10
C ARG A 12 10.71 -7.07 47.52
N LYS A 13 10.83 -6.06 48.39
CA LYS A 13 9.70 -5.21 48.78
C LYS A 13 9.35 -4.26 47.62
N ASP A 14 8.13 -4.36 47.11
CA ASP A 14 7.56 -3.45 46.12
C ASP A 14 6.68 -2.39 46.83
N PHE A 15 6.80 -1.13 46.39
CA PHE A 15 6.02 0.01 46.90
C PHE A 15 4.93 0.45 45.91
N GLY A 16 4.78 -0.24 44.77
CA GLY A 16 3.72 -0.04 43.81
C GLY A 16 2.34 -0.12 44.46
N LYS A 17 1.56 0.95 44.35
CA LYS A 17 0.21 1.03 44.92
C LYS A 17 -0.88 0.52 43.96
N ARG A 18 -0.55 0.38 42.68
CA ARG A 18 -1.47 -0.08 41.62
C ARG A 18 -1.32 -1.60 41.48
N ALA A 19 -2.45 -2.30 41.37
CA ALA A 19 -2.43 -3.73 41.10
C ALA A 19 -1.97 -3.99 39.67
N GLU A 20 -1.14 -5.02 39.48
CA GLU A 20 -0.75 -5.53 38.17
C GLU A 20 -1.94 -6.25 37.55
N VAL A 21 -2.54 -5.66 36.50
CA VAL A 21 -3.70 -6.22 35.80
C VAL A 21 -3.27 -7.21 34.71
N LEU A 22 -2.12 -6.95 34.09
CA LEU A 22 -1.56 -7.76 33.02
C LEU A 22 -0.08 -8.02 33.33
N PRO A 23 0.37 -9.29 33.33
CA PRO A 23 1.76 -9.61 33.55
C PRO A 23 2.63 -9.09 32.40
N VAL A 24 3.89 -8.81 32.71
CA VAL A 24 4.89 -8.46 31.69
C VAL A 24 4.95 -9.57 30.62
N PRO A 25 4.73 -9.25 29.33
CA PRO A 25 4.75 -10.24 28.27
C PRO A 25 6.19 -10.74 28.01
N TYR A 26 6.31 -11.86 27.33
CA TYR A 26 7.60 -12.36 26.90
C TYR A 26 8.28 -11.35 25.95
N LEU A 27 9.42 -10.80 26.37
CA LEU A 27 10.02 -9.63 25.70
C LEU A 27 10.57 -9.93 24.30
N LEU A 28 10.88 -11.19 24.00
CA LEU A 28 11.35 -11.64 22.69
C LEU A 28 10.23 -12.04 21.73
N THR A 29 8.96 -11.86 22.15
CA THR A 29 7.77 -12.26 21.39
C THR A 29 7.79 -11.74 19.96
N THR A 30 8.18 -10.49 19.74
CA THR A 30 8.18 -9.87 18.40
C THR A 30 9.10 -10.61 17.44
N GLN A 31 10.31 -10.95 17.88
CA GLN A 31 11.30 -11.64 17.05
C GLN A 31 10.89 -13.08 16.77
N VAL A 32 10.50 -13.81 17.84
CA VAL A 32 10.14 -15.23 17.74
C VAL A 32 8.89 -15.41 16.88
N LYS A 33 7.80 -14.68 17.17
CA LYS A 33 6.55 -14.81 16.40
C LYS A 33 6.69 -14.35 14.96
N SER A 34 7.51 -13.33 14.68
CA SER A 34 7.75 -12.88 13.31
C SER A 34 8.46 -13.96 12.49
N TYR A 35 9.45 -14.63 13.07
CA TYR A 35 10.20 -15.66 12.37
C TYR A 35 9.43 -16.98 12.24
N GLU A 36 8.69 -17.36 13.28
CA GLU A 36 7.74 -18.48 13.24
C GLU A 36 6.67 -18.28 12.14
N GLY A 37 6.13 -17.06 12.03
CA GLY A 37 5.20 -16.70 10.96
C GLY A 37 5.83 -16.73 9.57
N PHE A 38 7.13 -16.47 9.45
CA PHE A 38 7.86 -16.56 8.18
C PHE A 38 8.05 -18.02 7.74
N LEU A 39 8.54 -18.90 8.62
CA LEU A 39 8.85 -20.29 8.29
C LEU A 39 7.61 -21.19 8.26
N GLN A 40 6.64 -20.96 9.15
CA GLN A 40 5.50 -21.86 9.41
C GLN A 40 5.94 -23.32 9.56
N GLN A 41 7.08 -23.54 10.23
CA GLN A 41 7.67 -24.87 10.41
C GLN A 41 6.75 -25.74 11.28
N GLY A 42 6.57 -27.01 10.90
CA GLY A 42 5.69 -27.94 11.61
C GLY A 42 4.19 -27.79 11.29
N VAL A 43 3.79 -26.75 10.54
CA VAL A 43 2.41 -26.59 10.09
C VAL A 43 2.17 -27.44 8.84
N LYS A 44 1.12 -28.27 8.87
CA LYS A 44 0.70 -29.08 7.73
C LYS A 44 0.34 -28.17 6.56
N GLN A 45 0.66 -28.60 5.33
CA GLN A 45 0.40 -27.83 4.10
C GLN A 45 -0.98 -27.18 4.04
N LYS A 46 -2.05 -27.93 4.35
CA LYS A 46 -3.45 -27.44 4.29
C LYS A 46 -3.80 -26.37 5.33
N GLU A 47 -3.01 -26.27 6.40
CA GLU A 47 -3.23 -25.33 7.51
C GLU A 47 -2.29 -24.11 7.43
N ARG A 48 -1.36 -24.09 6.45
CA ARG A 48 -0.45 -22.96 6.25
C ARG A 48 -1.22 -21.74 5.83
N ARG A 49 -0.94 -20.62 6.49
CA ARG A 49 -1.49 -19.32 6.14
C ARG A 49 -0.74 -18.76 4.94
N ASN A 50 -1.41 -17.94 4.13
CA ASN A 50 -0.79 -17.24 3.01
C ASN A 50 0.10 -16.06 3.50
N ILE A 51 1.17 -16.39 4.22
CA ILE A 51 2.18 -15.47 4.76
C ILE A 51 3.58 -16.09 4.64
N GLY A 52 4.62 -15.28 4.86
CA GLY A 52 5.99 -15.77 4.96
C GLY A 52 6.49 -16.45 3.68
N LEU A 53 7.18 -17.58 3.83
CA LEU A 53 7.73 -18.35 2.72
C LEU A 53 6.63 -18.93 1.81
N HIS A 54 5.50 -19.36 2.39
CA HIS A 54 4.37 -19.88 1.63
C HIS A 54 3.78 -18.82 0.68
N ALA A 55 3.56 -17.59 1.17
CA ALA A 55 3.11 -16.48 0.32
C ALA A 55 4.13 -16.08 -0.73
N ALA A 56 5.43 -16.10 -0.40
CA ALA A 56 6.48 -15.77 -1.35
C ALA A 56 6.51 -16.77 -2.51
N LEU A 57 6.49 -18.07 -2.22
CA LEU A 57 6.46 -19.12 -3.24
C LEU A 57 5.16 -19.05 -4.06
N GLY A 58 4.00 -18.92 -3.41
CA GLY A 58 2.70 -18.79 -4.07
C GLY A 58 2.53 -17.50 -4.88
N SER A 59 3.35 -16.46 -4.66
CA SER A 59 3.32 -15.24 -5.48
C SER A 59 4.08 -15.36 -6.80
N VAL A 60 5.00 -16.33 -6.91
CA VAL A 60 5.84 -16.54 -8.09
C VAL A 60 5.33 -17.73 -8.91
N PHE A 61 4.84 -18.77 -8.24
CA PHE A 61 4.29 -19.96 -8.88
C PHE A 61 2.76 -19.84 -9.06
N PRO A 62 2.19 -20.43 -10.12
CA PRO A 62 2.86 -21.26 -11.13
C PRO A 62 3.62 -20.44 -12.18
N ILE A 63 4.75 -20.99 -12.65
CA ILE A 63 5.54 -20.42 -13.74
C ILE A 63 5.20 -21.16 -15.03
N ALA A 64 4.55 -20.46 -15.96
CA ALA A 64 4.23 -20.99 -17.28
C ALA A 64 5.40 -20.79 -18.26
N SER A 65 5.61 -21.77 -19.15
CA SER A 65 6.54 -21.61 -20.26
C SER A 65 6.02 -20.59 -21.27
N HIS A 66 6.93 -19.92 -21.98
CA HIS A 66 6.55 -18.97 -23.03
C HIS A 66 5.68 -19.61 -24.13
N SER A 67 5.86 -20.91 -24.39
CA SER A 67 5.06 -21.67 -25.36
C SER A 67 3.73 -22.18 -24.81
N GLY A 68 3.46 -22.05 -23.52
CA GLY A 68 2.26 -22.57 -22.85
C GLY A 68 2.21 -24.09 -22.68
N ASN A 69 3.22 -24.82 -23.18
CA ASN A 69 3.24 -26.29 -23.19
C ASN A 69 3.74 -26.93 -21.89
N ALA A 70 4.25 -26.13 -20.96
CA ALA A 70 4.72 -26.62 -19.67
C ALA A 70 4.47 -25.57 -18.59
N GLU A 71 4.23 -26.05 -17.38
CA GLU A 71 3.96 -25.23 -16.21
C GLU A 71 4.63 -25.87 -14.99
N ILE A 72 5.34 -25.07 -14.20
CA ILE A 72 5.89 -25.51 -12.92
C ILE A 72 5.04 -24.92 -11.83
N ASP A 73 4.54 -25.78 -10.95
CA ASP A 73 3.70 -25.42 -9.83
C ASP A 73 4.40 -25.72 -8.49
N TYR A 74 4.10 -24.91 -7.48
CA TYR A 74 4.58 -25.09 -6.12
C TYR A 74 3.54 -25.89 -5.33
N VAL A 75 3.94 -27.06 -4.84
CA VAL A 75 3.05 -27.91 -4.03
C VAL A 75 3.27 -27.64 -2.56
N ASP A 76 4.48 -27.88 -2.05
CA ASP A 76 4.79 -27.75 -0.63
C ASP A 76 6.28 -27.45 -0.39
N TYR A 77 6.66 -27.12 0.84
CA TYR A 77 8.07 -27.05 1.24
C TYR A 77 8.28 -27.66 2.61
N HIS A 78 9.48 -28.18 2.83
CA HIS A 78 9.94 -28.65 4.12
C HIS A 78 11.40 -28.23 4.36
N PHE A 79 11.76 -28.14 5.63
CA PHE A 79 13.14 -27.91 6.06
C PHE A 79 13.73 -29.26 6.46
N GLY A 80 14.94 -29.56 5.98
CA GLY A 80 15.73 -30.66 6.52
C GLY A 80 16.34 -30.29 7.87
N GLU A 81 17.00 -31.25 8.49
CA GLU A 81 17.70 -31.01 9.74
C GLU A 81 18.95 -30.15 9.52
N PRO A 82 19.27 -29.23 10.44
CA PRO A 82 20.54 -28.53 10.43
C PRO A 82 21.71 -29.52 10.48
N ALA A 83 22.76 -29.27 9.69
CA ALA A 83 23.93 -30.15 9.66
C ALA A 83 24.71 -30.14 10.99
N PHE A 84 24.64 -29.05 11.73
CA PHE A 84 25.33 -28.82 13.00
C PHE A 84 24.40 -28.08 13.97
N ASP A 85 24.63 -28.28 15.27
CA ASP A 85 23.93 -27.50 16.29
C ASP A 85 24.49 -26.07 16.41
N VAL A 86 23.83 -25.24 17.23
CA VAL A 86 24.20 -23.84 17.46
C VAL A 86 25.66 -23.71 17.97
N ARG A 87 26.09 -24.59 18.88
CA ARG A 87 27.40 -24.52 19.53
C ARG A 87 28.50 -24.96 18.58
N GLU A 88 28.26 -25.99 17.79
CA GLU A 88 29.16 -26.43 16.73
C GLU A 88 29.33 -25.35 15.65
N CYS A 89 28.25 -24.70 15.22
CA CYS A 89 28.31 -23.58 14.28
C CYS A 89 29.18 -22.44 14.83
N GLN A 90 29.05 -22.10 16.12
CA GLN A 90 29.87 -21.08 16.78
C GLN A 90 31.36 -21.45 16.79
N ILE A 91 31.71 -22.68 17.18
CA ILE A 91 33.10 -23.14 17.27
C ILE A 91 33.74 -23.23 15.87
N ARG A 92 33.00 -23.73 14.88
CA ARG A 92 33.50 -23.97 13.51
C ARG A 92 33.46 -22.73 12.63
N GLY A 93 32.87 -21.63 13.08
CA GLY A 93 32.71 -20.42 12.25
C GLY A 93 31.66 -20.58 11.14
N LEU A 94 30.67 -21.46 11.31
CA LEU A 94 29.62 -21.75 10.32
C LEU A 94 28.33 -20.99 10.63
N THR A 95 27.43 -20.91 9.66
CA THR A 95 26.07 -20.38 9.85
C THR A 95 25.16 -21.51 10.35
N TYR A 96 24.31 -21.22 11.33
CA TYR A 96 23.29 -22.17 11.79
C TYR A 96 22.08 -22.08 10.86
N SER A 97 21.89 -23.08 10.02
CA SER A 97 20.92 -23.07 8.92
C SER A 97 20.32 -24.46 8.69
N ALA A 98 19.16 -24.50 8.06
CA ALA A 98 18.52 -25.73 7.59
C ALA A 98 18.34 -25.70 6.07
N PRO A 99 18.53 -26.84 5.38
CA PRO A 99 18.30 -26.93 3.95
C PRO A 99 16.80 -26.83 3.64
N LEU A 100 16.42 -25.89 2.77
CA LEU A 100 15.06 -25.74 2.26
C LEU A 100 14.87 -26.65 1.04
N ARG A 101 13.89 -27.54 1.14
CA ARG A 101 13.44 -28.38 0.02
C ARG A 101 12.02 -28.02 -0.35
N VAL A 102 11.80 -27.74 -1.63
CA VAL A 102 10.50 -27.33 -2.17
C VAL A 102 10.02 -28.42 -3.12
N LYS A 103 8.84 -28.94 -2.86
CA LYS A 103 8.16 -29.90 -3.72
C LYS A 103 7.54 -29.15 -4.88
N LEU A 104 8.13 -29.32 -6.06
CA LEU A 104 7.65 -28.72 -7.30
C LEU A 104 6.97 -29.79 -8.17
N ARG A 105 5.96 -29.36 -8.91
CA ARG A 105 5.24 -30.19 -9.88
C ARG A 105 5.43 -29.59 -11.27
N LEU A 106 6.09 -30.31 -12.16
CA LEU A 106 6.14 -30.00 -13.58
C LEU A 106 4.96 -30.66 -14.29
N VAL A 107 4.08 -29.86 -14.86
CA VAL A 107 2.96 -30.30 -15.71
C VAL A 107 3.35 -30.03 -17.16
N ILE A 108 3.33 -31.07 -17.98
CA ILE A 108 3.56 -30.98 -19.43
C ILE A 108 2.21 -31.14 -20.12
N TYR A 109 1.85 -30.18 -20.97
CA TYR A 109 0.62 -30.22 -21.76
C TYR A 109 0.86 -30.87 -23.12
N ASP A 110 -0.18 -31.48 -23.66
CA ASP A 110 -0.14 -32.02 -25.01
C ASP A 110 -0.19 -30.91 -26.07
N LYS A 111 0.74 -30.97 -27.02
CA LYS A 111 0.85 -29.98 -28.10
C LYS A 111 -0.15 -30.21 -29.21
N GLU A 112 -0.64 -31.45 -29.35
CA GLU A 112 -1.58 -31.86 -30.39
C GLU A 112 -3.04 -31.69 -29.96
N ALA A 113 -3.27 -31.24 -28.72
CA ALA A 113 -4.60 -30.96 -28.21
C ALA A 113 -5.23 -29.75 -28.95
N PRO A 114 -6.57 -29.73 -29.13
CA PRO A 114 -7.28 -28.59 -29.71
C PRO A 114 -6.89 -27.26 -29.06
N ALA A 115 -6.71 -26.21 -29.86
CA ALA A 115 -6.38 -24.88 -29.37
C ALA A 115 -7.37 -24.41 -28.28
N GLY A 116 -6.86 -24.14 -27.08
CA GLY A 116 -7.66 -23.77 -25.91
C GLY A 116 -7.92 -24.90 -24.91
N SER A 117 -7.58 -26.16 -25.25
CA SER A 117 -7.66 -27.29 -24.32
C SER A 117 -6.30 -27.62 -23.70
N LYS A 118 -6.16 -27.41 -22.39
CA LYS A 118 -4.96 -27.80 -21.62
C LYS A 118 -5.08 -29.28 -21.22
N VAL A 119 -4.82 -30.19 -22.16
CA VAL A 119 -4.77 -31.63 -21.87
C VAL A 119 -3.41 -31.95 -21.24
N VAL A 120 -3.43 -32.49 -20.03
CA VAL A 120 -2.20 -32.88 -19.33
C VAL A 120 -1.65 -34.17 -19.93
N LYS A 121 -0.40 -34.11 -20.40
CA LYS A 121 0.34 -35.25 -20.97
C LYS A 121 1.15 -35.99 -19.91
N ASP A 122 1.87 -35.25 -19.07
CA ASP A 122 2.74 -35.82 -18.04
C ASP A 122 2.77 -34.90 -16.82
N ILE A 123 2.92 -35.50 -15.64
CA ILE A 123 3.08 -34.79 -14.36
C ILE A 123 4.27 -35.41 -13.64
N ARG A 124 5.26 -34.58 -13.32
CA ARG A 124 6.43 -34.99 -12.53
C ARG A 124 6.51 -34.16 -11.27
N GLU A 125 6.57 -34.82 -10.12
CA GLU A 125 6.79 -34.17 -8.84
C GLU A 125 8.18 -34.48 -8.32
N GLN A 126 8.89 -33.47 -7.83
CA GLN A 126 10.22 -33.65 -7.25
C GLN A 126 10.48 -32.63 -6.14
N ASP A 127 11.15 -33.09 -5.09
CA ASP A 127 11.72 -32.22 -4.07
C ASP A 127 13.04 -31.62 -4.58
N VAL A 128 13.04 -30.31 -4.75
CA VAL A 128 14.20 -29.56 -5.23
C VAL A 128 14.80 -28.78 -4.07
N TYR A 129 16.12 -28.90 -3.91
CA TYR A 129 16.87 -28.11 -2.94
C TYR A 129 16.98 -26.65 -3.40
N MET A 130 16.51 -25.72 -2.56
CA MET A 130 16.40 -24.28 -2.85
C MET A 130 17.39 -23.42 -2.05
N GLY A 131 18.43 -24.05 -1.48
CA GLY A 131 19.40 -23.40 -0.62
C GLY A 131 19.13 -23.62 0.87
N GLU A 132 19.89 -22.92 1.71
CA GLU A 132 19.74 -23.00 3.17
C GLU A 132 19.15 -21.72 3.72
N ILE A 133 18.32 -21.87 4.76
CA ILE A 133 17.72 -20.75 5.48
C ILE A 133 18.31 -20.75 6.90
N PRO A 134 18.93 -19.64 7.35
CA PRO A 134 19.43 -19.52 8.72
C PRO A 134 18.30 -19.76 9.74
N LEU A 135 18.53 -20.54 10.79
CA LEU A 135 17.51 -20.76 11.81
C LEU A 135 17.72 -19.82 13.00
N GLN A 136 16.61 -19.49 13.66
CA GLN A 136 16.62 -18.70 14.88
C GLN A 136 16.92 -19.61 16.08
N THR A 137 17.76 -19.15 16.99
CA THR A 137 18.05 -19.80 18.27
C THR A 137 16.90 -19.58 19.28
N GLU A 138 16.92 -20.30 20.40
CA GLU A 138 15.93 -20.13 21.47
C GLU A 138 15.90 -18.71 22.07
N SER A 139 17.02 -17.98 21.99
CA SER A 139 17.15 -16.61 22.47
C SER A 139 16.71 -15.57 21.43
N GLY A 140 16.22 -15.99 20.26
CA GLY A 140 15.79 -15.10 19.18
C GLY A 140 16.93 -14.55 18.33
N THR A 141 18.15 -15.09 18.46
CA THR A 141 19.35 -14.69 17.71
C THR A 141 19.59 -15.61 16.51
N PHE A 142 20.55 -15.26 15.66
CA PHE A 142 21.00 -16.06 14.52
C PHE A 142 22.51 -16.24 14.58
N VAL A 143 23.03 -17.45 14.32
CA VAL A 143 24.47 -17.66 14.18
C VAL A 143 24.84 -17.51 12.71
N VAL A 144 25.63 -16.50 12.38
CA VAL A 144 26.14 -16.24 11.03
C VAL A 144 27.65 -16.19 11.08
N ASN A 145 28.31 -17.11 10.36
CA ASN A 145 29.76 -17.29 10.38
C ASN A 145 30.32 -17.40 11.82
N GLY A 146 29.69 -18.26 12.63
CA GLY A 146 30.02 -18.51 14.03
C GLY A 146 29.73 -17.39 15.03
N THR A 147 29.22 -16.25 14.56
CA THR A 147 28.91 -15.10 15.43
C THR A 147 27.40 -14.95 15.60
N GLU A 148 26.95 -14.74 16.83
CA GLU A 148 25.54 -14.40 17.08
C GLU A 148 25.19 -13.00 16.60
N ARG A 149 24.06 -12.89 15.90
CA ARG A 149 23.50 -11.67 15.35
C ARG A 149 22.03 -11.56 15.70
N VAL A 150 21.55 -10.32 15.78
CA VAL A 150 20.13 -10.00 15.97
C VAL A 150 19.67 -9.15 14.79
N ILE A 151 18.46 -9.44 14.31
CA ILE A 151 17.81 -8.62 13.29
C ILE A 151 16.94 -7.58 14.00
N VAL A 152 17.24 -6.29 13.78
CA VAL A 152 16.47 -5.20 14.39
C VAL A 152 15.22 -4.92 13.58
N SER A 153 14.08 -4.78 14.25
CA SER A 153 12.82 -4.42 13.59
C SER A 153 12.94 -3.03 12.95
N GLN A 154 12.67 -2.96 11.64
CA GLN A 154 12.72 -1.71 10.90
C GLN A 154 11.37 -0.97 10.99
N LEU A 155 11.43 0.34 11.25
CA LEU A 155 10.27 1.23 11.11
C LEU A 155 10.36 1.97 9.76
N HIS A 156 9.38 1.77 8.90
CA HIS A 156 9.24 2.45 7.61
C HIS A 156 7.80 2.92 7.41
N ARG A 157 7.58 3.84 6.45
CA ARG A 157 6.23 4.31 6.12
C ARG A 157 5.42 3.16 5.54
N SER A 158 4.19 2.98 6.00
CA SER A 158 3.27 2.00 5.43
C SER A 158 2.97 2.33 3.96
N PRO A 159 2.69 1.33 3.13
CA PRO A 159 2.09 1.56 1.83
C PRO A 159 0.77 2.31 1.94
N GLY A 160 0.48 3.17 0.97
CA GLY A 160 -0.74 3.98 0.96
C GLY A 160 -0.55 5.34 0.30
N VAL A 161 -1.55 6.21 0.49
CA VAL A 161 -1.55 7.58 -0.03
C VAL A 161 -1.32 8.55 1.13
N PHE A 162 -0.34 9.43 0.98
CA PHE A 162 0.04 10.43 1.96
C PHE A 162 -0.17 11.82 1.39
N PHE A 163 -0.93 12.65 2.09
CA PHE A 163 -1.08 14.07 1.77
C PHE A 163 -0.20 14.88 2.71
N ASP A 164 0.59 15.79 2.15
CA ASP A 164 1.50 16.63 2.92
C ASP A 164 1.56 18.04 2.31
N HIS A 165 2.05 19.00 3.08
CA HIS A 165 2.26 20.36 2.62
C HIS A 165 3.60 20.90 3.11
N ASP A 166 4.21 21.78 2.32
CA ASP A 166 5.54 22.33 2.60
C ASP A 166 5.58 23.36 3.75
N LYS A 167 4.44 23.60 4.41
CA LYS A 167 4.25 24.62 5.46
C LYS A 167 4.64 26.03 5.00
N GLY A 168 4.54 26.31 3.70
CA GLY A 168 4.88 27.60 3.10
C GLY A 168 6.36 27.93 3.11
N LYS A 169 7.24 26.92 3.28
CA LYS A 169 8.69 27.10 3.32
C LYS A 169 9.33 27.28 1.95
N THR A 170 8.72 26.73 0.89
CA THR A 170 9.31 26.69 -0.45
C THR A 170 9.14 28.00 -1.20
N THR A 171 8.10 28.79 -0.86
CA THR A 171 7.73 29.99 -1.62
C THR A 171 7.79 31.22 -0.72
N THR A 172 8.39 32.30 -1.21
CA THR A 172 8.48 33.59 -0.49
C THR A 172 7.12 34.18 -0.13
N SER A 173 6.08 33.86 -0.91
CA SER A 173 4.68 34.26 -0.64
C SER A 173 4.07 33.55 0.57
N LYS A 174 4.78 32.62 1.22
CA LYS A 174 4.31 31.75 2.32
C LYS A 174 3.09 30.90 1.96
N ARG A 175 2.76 30.80 0.67
CA ARG A 175 1.70 29.93 0.19
C ARG A 175 2.09 28.47 0.43
N MET A 176 1.18 27.70 1.00
CA MET A 176 1.37 26.27 1.22
C MET A 176 1.23 25.53 -0.11
N LEU A 177 2.23 24.73 -0.45
CA LEU A 177 2.19 23.82 -1.59
C LEU A 177 1.81 22.44 -1.08
N PHE A 178 0.70 21.91 -1.61
CA PHE A 178 0.20 20.59 -1.27
C PHE A 178 0.82 19.53 -2.19
N SER A 179 0.96 18.33 -1.65
CA SER A 179 1.45 17.16 -2.37
C SER A 179 0.69 15.91 -1.93
N ALA A 180 0.56 14.97 -2.85
CA ALA A 180 0.03 13.64 -2.59
C ALA A 180 1.06 12.61 -3.05
N ARG A 181 1.41 11.65 -2.20
CA ARG A 181 2.39 10.61 -2.50
C ARG A 181 1.76 9.24 -2.35
N VAL A 182 1.82 8.44 -3.40
CA VAL A 182 1.41 7.04 -3.42
C VAL A 182 2.65 6.19 -3.20
N ILE A 183 2.72 5.52 -2.05
CA ILE A 183 3.79 4.58 -1.68
C ILE A 183 3.25 3.16 -1.89
N PRO A 184 3.71 2.42 -2.91
CA PRO A 184 3.31 1.03 -3.07
C PRO A 184 4.10 0.13 -2.09
N TYR A 185 3.60 -1.08 -1.86
CA TYR A 185 4.36 -2.11 -1.13
C TYR A 185 5.57 -2.60 -1.94
N ARG A 186 5.41 -2.72 -3.27
CA ARG A 186 6.46 -3.00 -4.24
C ARG A 186 6.20 -2.20 -5.51
N GLY A 187 7.25 -1.62 -6.08
CA GLY A 187 7.18 -0.87 -7.34
C GLY A 187 7.50 0.62 -7.19
N SER A 188 7.22 1.37 -8.25
CA SER A 188 7.57 2.77 -8.37
C SER A 188 6.67 3.69 -7.54
N TRP A 189 7.26 4.72 -6.96
CA TRP A 189 6.52 5.75 -6.22
C TRP A 189 5.90 6.75 -7.18
N LEU A 190 4.68 7.21 -6.86
CA LEU A 190 3.97 8.22 -7.63
C LEU A 190 3.71 9.45 -6.75
N ASP A 191 4.36 10.56 -7.09
CA ASP A 191 4.26 11.81 -6.35
C ASP A 191 3.50 12.85 -7.19
N PHE A 192 2.42 13.41 -6.65
CA PHE A 192 1.71 14.58 -7.17
C PHE A 192 2.06 15.81 -6.35
N GLU A 193 2.33 16.93 -7.00
CA GLU A 193 2.68 18.18 -6.32
C GLU A 193 2.10 19.39 -7.06
N PHE A 194 1.66 20.38 -6.27
CA PHE A 194 1.33 21.70 -6.80
C PHE A 194 2.60 22.55 -6.94
N ASP A 195 2.64 23.32 -8.03
CA ASP A 195 3.62 24.40 -8.20
C ASP A 195 3.10 25.74 -7.67
N GLN A 196 3.97 26.75 -7.59
CA GLN A 196 3.63 28.11 -7.15
C GLN A 196 2.53 28.76 -8.01
N LYS A 197 2.37 28.31 -9.25
CA LYS A 197 1.36 28.76 -10.22
C LYS A 197 0.08 27.90 -10.23
N ASP A 198 -0.14 27.07 -9.20
CA ASP A 198 -1.28 26.14 -9.11
C ASP A 198 -1.37 25.08 -10.20
N LEU A 199 -0.27 24.84 -10.90
CA LEU A 199 -0.17 23.75 -11.86
C LEU A 199 0.12 22.44 -11.13
N VAL A 200 -0.62 21.40 -11.50
CA VAL A 200 -0.45 20.06 -10.94
C VAL A 200 0.56 19.27 -11.76
N TYR A 201 1.55 18.73 -11.08
CA TYR A 201 2.58 17.91 -11.69
C TYR A 201 2.68 16.55 -11.02
N VAL A 202 3.25 15.61 -11.75
CA VAL A 202 3.56 14.27 -11.28
C VAL A 202 5.04 13.95 -11.46
N ARG A 203 5.58 13.15 -10.53
CA ARG A 203 6.91 12.55 -10.60
C ARG A 203 6.79 11.05 -10.34
N ILE A 204 7.44 10.27 -11.18
CA ILE A 204 7.57 8.82 -11.00
C ILE A 204 8.98 8.56 -10.46
N ASP A 205 9.10 7.84 -9.34
CA ASP A 205 10.37 7.54 -8.66
C ASP A 205 11.24 8.78 -8.37
N ARG A 206 10.59 9.90 -8.01
CA ARG A 206 11.25 11.18 -7.74
C ARG A 206 12.13 11.69 -8.89
N ARG A 207 11.85 11.25 -10.14
CA ARG A 207 12.53 11.71 -11.35
C ARG A 207 11.99 13.07 -11.81
N ARG A 208 12.15 13.39 -13.09
CA ARG A 208 11.72 14.65 -13.71
C ARG A 208 10.23 14.92 -13.47
N LYS A 209 9.94 16.20 -13.24
CA LYS A 209 8.59 16.75 -13.11
C LYS A 209 7.92 16.78 -14.48
N ILE A 210 6.72 16.21 -14.60
CA ILE A 210 5.89 16.25 -15.81
C ILE A 210 4.47 16.70 -15.45
N PRO A 211 3.74 17.41 -16.34
CA PRO A 211 2.36 17.78 -16.07
C PRO A 211 1.49 16.56 -15.76
N ALA A 212 0.61 16.66 -14.76
CA ALA A 212 -0.25 15.53 -14.37
C ALA A 212 -1.17 15.05 -15.50
N SER A 213 -1.56 15.94 -16.43
CA SER A 213 -2.33 15.59 -17.62
C SER A 213 -1.62 14.61 -18.55
N ILE A 214 -0.28 14.54 -18.55
CA ILE A 214 0.45 13.53 -19.34
C ILE A 214 0.16 12.12 -18.83
N LEU A 215 0.05 11.95 -17.50
CA LEU A 215 -0.31 10.65 -16.92
C LEU A 215 -1.74 10.25 -17.30
N LEU A 216 -2.69 11.20 -17.24
CA LEU A 216 -4.09 10.94 -17.61
C LEU A 216 -4.23 10.58 -19.10
N ARG A 217 -3.51 11.27 -19.99
CA ARG A 217 -3.45 10.90 -21.41
C ARG A 217 -2.86 9.50 -21.61
N ALA A 218 -1.83 9.14 -20.85
CA ALA A 218 -1.25 7.80 -20.89
C ALA A 218 -2.20 6.70 -20.39
N LEU A 219 -3.18 7.06 -19.54
CA LEU A 219 -4.27 6.17 -19.12
C LEU A 219 -5.41 6.08 -20.16
N GLY A 220 -5.33 6.84 -21.25
CA GLY A 220 -6.30 6.81 -22.35
C GLY A 220 -7.31 7.95 -22.36
N TYR A 221 -7.24 8.90 -21.43
CA TYR A 221 -8.20 10.01 -21.37
C TYR A 221 -7.90 11.12 -22.38
N ASN A 222 -8.94 11.61 -23.05
CA ASN A 222 -8.90 12.77 -23.91
C ASN A 222 -9.13 14.09 -23.12
N ASN A 223 -9.13 15.24 -23.79
CA ASN A 223 -9.27 16.53 -23.11
C ASN A 223 -10.64 16.73 -22.48
N GLU A 224 -11.70 16.36 -23.19
CA GLU A 224 -13.09 16.55 -22.76
C GLU A 224 -13.35 15.67 -21.53
N GLU A 225 -12.99 14.38 -21.59
CA GLU A 225 -13.10 13.46 -20.47
C GLU A 225 -12.31 13.93 -19.24
N MET A 226 -11.11 14.48 -19.43
CA MET A 226 -10.34 15.05 -18.32
C MET A 226 -11.05 16.25 -17.71
N LEU A 227 -11.65 17.12 -18.52
CA LEU A 227 -12.39 18.27 -18.00
C LEU A 227 -13.65 17.81 -17.26
N ASP A 228 -14.37 16.82 -17.79
CA ASP A 228 -15.55 16.20 -17.16
C ASP A 228 -15.26 15.59 -15.79
N ILE A 229 -14.08 15.01 -15.59
CA ILE A 229 -13.70 14.40 -14.30
C ILE A 229 -13.49 15.46 -13.21
N PHE A 230 -12.90 16.61 -13.55
CA PHE A 230 -12.42 17.59 -12.56
C PHE A 230 -13.27 18.85 -12.46
N PHE A 231 -14.10 19.15 -13.46
CA PHE A 231 -14.88 20.38 -13.53
C PHE A 231 -16.36 20.08 -13.72
N GLU A 232 -17.19 20.97 -13.17
CA GLU A 232 -18.59 21.03 -13.51
C GLU A 232 -18.80 21.95 -14.71
N HIS A 233 -19.84 21.70 -15.50
CA HIS A 233 -20.14 22.48 -16.70
C HIS A 233 -21.21 23.54 -16.43
N ASP A 234 -21.07 24.67 -17.12
CA ASP A 234 -22.08 25.70 -17.27
C ASP A 234 -22.68 25.56 -18.68
N GLU A 235 -24.01 25.47 -18.78
CA GLU A 235 -24.71 25.36 -20.06
C GLU A 235 -25.11 26.75 -20.55
N PHE A 236 -24.57 27.14 -21.70
CA PHE A 236 -24.97 28.37 -22.40
C PHE A 236 -25.86 28.03 -23.59
N ARG A 237 -27.03 28.65 -23.66
CA ARG A 237 -27.97 28.54 -24.79
C ARG A 237 -27.93 29.84 -25.59
N ILE A 238 -27.84 29.70 -26.91
CA ILE A 238 -27.81 30.82 -27.85
C ILE A 238 -29.08 30.74 -28.69
N ASP A 239 -29.94 31.75 -28.60
CA ASP A 239 -31.17 31.88 -29.39
C ASP A 239 -31.17 33.22 -30.14
N GLY A 240 -30.72 33.18 -31.40
CA GLY A 240 -30.52 34.37 -32.22
C GLY A 240 -29.45 35.31 -31.62
N GLU A 241 -29.86 36.50 -31.19
CA GLU A 241 -28.99 37.49 -30.54
C GLU A 241 -28.98 37.34 -29.00
N ASN A 242 -29.80 36.44 -28.44
CA ASN A 242 -29.89 36.24 -27.00
C ASN A 242 -28.95 35.12 -26.54
N LEU A 243 -28.17 35.40 -25.50
CA LEU A 243 -27.34 34.43 -24.78
C LEU A 243 -27.90 34.24 -23.37
N SER A 244 -28.30 33.01 -23.04
CA SER A 244 -28.76 32.64 -21.70
C SER A 244 -27.85 31.59 -21.09
N LEU A 245 -27.61 31.68 -19.78
CA LEU A 245 -26.87 30.71 -18.97
C LEU A 245 -27.85 29.95 -18.09
N ALA A 246 -27.82 28.62 -18.12
CA ALA A 246 -28.53 27.80 -17.14
C ALA A 246 -27.88 28.02 -15.77
N LEU A 247 -28.60 28.69 -14.87
CA LEU A 247 -28.00 29.25 -13.66
C LEU A 247 -28.07 28.26 -12.51
N VAL A 248 -26.94 28.03 -11.84
CA VAL A 248 -26.89 27.35 -10.54
C VAL A 248 -26.61 28.39 -9.45
N PRO A 249 -27.63 28.88 -8.70
CA PRO A 249 -27.48 30.01 -7.79
C PRO A 249 -26.42 29.79 -6.69
N GLU A 250 -26.20 28.55 -6.27
CA GLU A 250 -25.17 28.18 -5.28
C GLU A 250 -23.76 28.57 -5.74
N ARG A 251 -23.46 28.49 -7.03
CA ARG A 251 -22.14 28.82 -7.60
C ARG A 251 -21.81 30.32 -7.49
N LEU A 252 -22.82 31.17 -7.43
CA LEU A 252 -22.67 32.63 -7.28
C LEU A 252 -22.36 33.07 -5.84
N LYS A 253 -22.52 32.17 -4.86
CA LYS A 253 -22.39 32.55 -3.45
C LYS A 253 -20.97 33.04 -3.14
N GLY A 254 -20.86 34.28 -2.69
CA GLY A 254 -19.56 34.86 -2.36
C GLY A 254 -18.72 35.21 -3.58
N THR A 255 -19.34 35.46 -4.74
CA THR A 255 -18.72 36.24 -5.82
C THR A 255 -19.33 37.64 -5.85
N ASP A 256 -18.70 38.55 -6.59
CA ASP A 256 -19.22 39.90 -6.82
C ASP A 256 -20.00 39.89 -8.14
N ALA A 257 -21.21 40.46 -8.15
CA ALA A 257 -22.06 40.48 -9.33
C ALA A 257 -21.43 41.33 -10.43
N ALA A 258 -21.17 40.74 -11.61
CA ALA A 258 -20.58 41.45 -12.75
C ALA A 258 -21.56 42.43 -13.42
N PHE A 259 -22.86 42.15 -13.33
CA PHE A 259 -23.96 42.95 -13.87
C PHE A 259 -25.17 42.88 -12.93
N ASP A 260 -26.21 43.67 -13.21
CA ASP A 260 -27.46 43.65 -12.44
C ASP A 260 -28.19 42.30 -12.65
N ILE A 261 -28.44 41.58 -11.57
CA ILE A 261 -29.18 40.32 -11.57
C ILE A 261 -30.64 40.64 -11.28
N GLU A 262 -31.46 40.58 -12.32
CA GLU A 262 -32.89 40.88 -12.27
C GLU A 262 -33.71 39.62 -12.53
N VAL A 263 -34.85 39.52 -11.84
CA VAL A 263 -35.78 38.40 -11.95
C VAL A 263 -37.18 38.99 -12.05
N ASP A 264 -37.92 38.66 -13.10
CA ASP A 264 -39.27 39.19 -13.37
C ASP A 264 -39.37 40.73 -13.29
N GLY A 265 -38.29 41.44 -13.63
CA GLY A 265 -38.20 42.91 -13.59
C GLY A 265 -37.83 43.50 -12.21
N GLU A 266 -37.59 42.68 -11.19
CA GLU A 266 -37.07 43.11 -9.89
C GLU A 266 -35.56 42.84 -9.78
N THR A 267 -34.78 43.88 -9.50
CA THR A 267 -33.33 43.75 -9.28
C THR A 267 -33.05 43.09 -7.92
N ILE A 268 -32.58 41.84 -7.92
CA ILE A 268 -32.18 41.12 -6.69
C ILE A 268 -30.79 41.57 -6.24
N VAL A 269 -29.84 41.67 -7.18
CA VAL A 269 -28.46 42.09 -6.88
C VAL A 269 -28.00 43.12 -7.90
N LYS A 270 -27.53 44.27 -7.43
CA LYS A 270 -26.90 45.28 -8.29
C LYS A 270 -25.45 44.92 -8.63
N ALA A 271 -24.99 45.34 -9.79
CA ALA A 271 -23.62 45.20 -10.25
C ALA A 271 -22.62 45.73 -9.20
N GLY A 272 -21.50 45.01 -9.04
CA GLY A 272 -20.44 45.31 -8.07
C GLY A 272 -20.77 44.93 -6.62
N LYS A 273 -21.96 44.41 -6.32
CA LYS A 273 -22.29 43.96 -4.96
C LYS A 273 -21.96 42.47 -4.76
N ARG A 274 -21.50 42.15 -3.54
CA ARG A 274 -21.27 40.77 -3.09
C ARG A 274 -22.58 40.00 -3.04
N ILE A 275 -22.59 38.82 -3.66
CA ILE A 275 -23.74 37.92 -3.62
C ILE A 275 -23.74 37.18 -2.28
N THR A 276 -24.79 37.39 -1.48
CA THR A 276 -24.92 36.84 -0.13
C THR A 276 -25.81 35.60 -0.11
N ALA A 277 -25.82 34.88 1.01
CA ALA A 277 -26.72 33.73 1.18
C ALA A 277 -28.22 34.10 1.09
N LYS A 278 -28.59 35.36 1.34
CA LYS A 278 -29.97 35.84 1.14
C LYS A 278 -30.30 35.87 -0.36
N HIS A 279 -29.44 36.50 -1.16
CA HIS A 279 -29.65 36.61 -2.61
C HIS A 279 -29.76 35.23 -3.29
N VAL A 280 -28.93 34.26 -2.87
CA VAL A 280 -29.01 32.87 -3.37
C VAL A 280 -30.37 32.21 -3.03
N ARG A 281 -30.90 32.45 -1.83
CA ARG A 281 -32.24 31.94 -1.45
C ARG A 281 -33.34 32.60 -2.27
N ASP A 282 -33.24 33.91 -2.50
CA ASP A 282 -34.22 34.66 -3.28
C ASP A 282 -34.24 34.15 -4.75
N LEU A 283 -33.06 33.87 -5.34
CA LEU A 283 -32.92 33.24 -6.67
C LEU A 283 -33.51 31.82 -6.72
N ASN A 284 -33.22 30.98 -5.72
CA ASN A 284 -33.79 29.62 -5.66
C ASN A 284 -35.32 29.63 -5.51
N ASN A 285 -35.88 30.57 -4.74
CA ASN A 285 -37.32 30.71 -4.57
C ASN A 285 -38.03 31.16 -5.85
N ALA A 286 -37.34 31.92 -6.70
CA ALA A 286 -37.84 32.35 -7.99
C ALA A 286 -37.82 31.25 -9.07
N LYS A 287 -37.25 30.06 -8.78
CA LYS A 287 -37.20 28.89 -9.68
C LYS A 287 -36.65 29.22 -11.07
N ILE A 288 -35.54 29.95 -11.11
CA ILE A 288 -34.83 30.25 -12.34
C ILE A 288 -33.97 29.04 -12.67
N ASP A 289 -34.24 28.42 -13.82
CA ASP A 289 -33.43 27.36 -14.42
C ASP A 289 -32.50 27.95 -15.50
#